data_AF-A0A3C0CT80-F1
#
_entry.id   AF-A0A3C0CT80-F1
#
_cell.length_a   1.000
_cell.length_b   1.000
_cell.length_c   1.000
_cell.angle_alpha   90.00
_cell.angle_beta   90.00
_cell.angle_gamma   90.00
#
_symmetry.space_group_name_H-M   'P 1'
#
loop_
_entity.id
_entity.type
_entity.pdbx_description
1 polymer ?
#
loop_
_entity_poly.entity_id
_entity_poly.type
_entity_poly.pdbx_seq_one_letter_code
_entity_poly.pdbx_strand_id
1 'polypeptide(L)'
;PFPGPGLAVRLVGEITKERLDMLREADSIVVEEIKKAGLYREIWQSFAVLLPVRSVGVMGDQRTYANPMVLRAVTSEDAMTADWAKLPYELLEQISRRVINEVAGVNRVLYDISSKPPSTIEW
;
A
#
# COMPACT_ATOMS: atom_id res chain seq x y z
N PRO A 1 6.84 -12.54 2.68
CA PRO A 1 8.25 -12.43 2.23
C PRO A 1 8.60 -10.97 1.94
N PHE A 2 9.88 -10.56 2.04
CA PHE A 2 10.34 -9.19 1.75
C PHE A 2 11.38 -9.21 0.62
N PRO A 3 11.29 -8.34 -0.39
CA PRO A 3 12.18 -8.38 -1.55
C PRO A 3 13.61 -7.96 -1.18
N GLY A 4 14.62 -8.52 -1.88
CA GLY A 4 16.04 -8.21 -1.66
C GLY A 4 16.40 -6.72 -1.77
N PRO A 5 15.91 -5.98 -2.79
CA PRO A 5 16.05 -4.52 -2.88
C PRO A 5 15.22 -3.72 -1.86
N GLY A 6 14.40 -4.39 -1.05
CA GLY A 6 13.55 -3.81 -0.03
C GLY A 6 12.52 -2.82 -0.56
N LEU A 7 12.36 -1.67 0.09
CA LEU A 7 11.33 -0.69 -0.27
C LEU A 7 11.57 0.01 -1.61
N ALA A 8 12.77 -0.11 -2.18
CA ALA A 8 13.10 0.49 -3.47
C ALA A 8 12.18 -0.01 -4.59
N VAL A 9 11.79 -1.29 -4.57
CA VAL A 9 10.86 -1.87 -5.57
C VAL A 9 9.38 -1.56 -5.28
N ARG A 10 9.08 -0.86 -4.18
CA ARG A 10 7.73 -0.40 -3.83
C ARG A 10 7.56 1.10 -4.03
N LEU A 11 8.61 1.76 -4.51
CA LEU A 11 8.61 3.16 -4.88
C LEU A 11 8.83 3.22 -6.38
N VAL A 12 7.75 3.47 -7.12
CA VAL A 12 7.84 3.59 -8.57
C VAL A 12 8.38 4.99 -8.91
N GLY A 13 9.46 5.04 -9.69
CA GLY A 13 10.14 6.27 -10.09
C GLY A 13 11.34 6.61 -9.21
N GLU A 14 11.58 7.92 -8.99
CA GLU A 14 12.76 8.41 -8.28
C GLU A 14 12.75 8.06 -6.79
N ILE A 15 13.86 7.49 -6.32
CA ILE A 15 14.05 7.10 -4.92
C ILE A 15 14.74 8.25 -4.18
N THR A 16 13.97 8.99 -3.38
CA THR A 16 14.49 10.01 -2.46
C THR A 16 14.24 9.61 -1.02
N LYS A 17 14.98 10.20 -0.08
CA LYS A 17 14.82 9.91 1.36
C LYS A 17 13.40 10.21 1.83
N GLU A 18 12.84 11.35 1.42
CA GLU A 18 11.52 11.82 1.83
C GLU A 18 10.43 10.87 1.34
N ARG A 19 10.55 10.36 0.11
CA ARG A 19 9.61 9.38 -0.46
C ARG A 19 9.74 8.02 0.21
N LEU A 20 10.96 7.61 0.57
CA LEU A 20 11.19 6.40 1.34
C LEU A 20 10.64 6.50 2.77
N ASP A 21 10.81 7.64 3.43
CA ASP A 21 10.27 7.91 4.77
C ASP A 21 8.72 7.82 4.73
N MET A 22 8.08 8.49 3.77
CA MET A 22 6.64 8.40 3.53
C MET A 22 6.16 6.96 3.28
N LEU A 23 6.86 6.21 2.44
CA LEU A 23 6.52 4.81 2.15
C LEU A 23 6.69 3.91 3.38
N ARG A 24 7.72 4.13 4.20
CA ARG A 24 7.93 3.38 5.45
C ARG A 24 6.76 3.58 6.42
N GLU A 25 6.31 4.82 6.60
CA GLU A 25 5.18 5.12 7.47
C GLU A 25 3.89 4.44 6.96
N ALA A 26 3.59 4.56 5.66
CA ALA A 26 2.43 3.91 5.06
C ALA A 26 2.48 2.38 5.17
N ASP A 27 3.62 1.76 4.87
CA ASP A 27 3.80 0.30 4.94
C ASP A 27 3.65 -0.21 6.39
N SER A 28 4.11 0.57 7.38
CA SER A 28 3.96 0.23 8.80
C SER A 28 2.49 0.13 9.22
N ILE A 29 1.65 1.05 8.75
CA ILE A 29 0.21 1.05 9.02
C ILE A 29 -0.44 -0.17 8.38
N VAL A 30 -0.10 -0.49 7.12
CA VAL A 30 -0.62 -1.69 6.44
C VAL A 30 -0.31 -2.95 7.24
N VAL A 31 0.96 -3.13 7.64
CA VAL A 31 1.38 -4.31 8.40
C VAL A 31 0.70 -4.37 9.77
N GLU A 32 0.57 -3.25 10.46
CA GLU A 32 -0.07 -3.18 11.78
C GLU A 32 -1.55 -3.57 11.70
N GLU A 33 -2.31 -2.98 10.78
CA GLU A 33 -3.75 -3.24 10.66
C GLU A 33 -4.05 -4.66 10.17
N ILE A 34 -3.24 -5.20 9.25
CA ILE A 34 -3.35 -6.60 8.82
C ILE A 34 -3.08 -7.56 9.99
N LYS A 35 -2.13 -7.25 10.86
CA LYS A 35 -1.87 -8.03 12.09
C LYS A 35 -3.02 -7.94 13.09
N LYS A 36 -3.55 -6.74 13.34
CA LYS A 36 -4.71 -6.53 14.23
C LYS A 36 -5.95 -7.27 13.75
N ALA A 37 -6.14 -7.36 12.44
CA ALA A 37 -7.23 -8.11 11.82
C ALA A 37 -7.04 -9.64 11.88
N GLY A 38 -5.89 -10.14 12.37
CA GLY A 38 -5.59 -11.58 12.42
C GLY A 38 -5.14 -12.18 11.08
N LEU A 39 -5.10 -11.40 10.00
CA LEU A 39 -4.89 -11.90 8.63
C LEU A 39 -3.42 -12.07 8.24
N TYR A 40 -2.47 -11.70 9.11
CA TYR A 40 -1.04 -11.67 8.78
C TYR A 40 -0.45 -13.03 8.37
N ARG A 41 -1.05 -14.14 8.83
CA ARG A 41 -0.63 -15.50 8.45
C ARG A 41 -1.42 -16.07 7.27
N GLU A 42 -2.57 -15.49 6.95
CA GLU A 42 -3.44 -15.92 5.84
C GLU A 42 -3.03 -15.24 4.53
N ILE A 43 -2.54 -14.01 4.61
CA ILE A 43 -2.07 -13.24 3.47
C ILE A 43 -0.60 -13.54 3.20
N TRP A 44 -0.28 -13.83 1.94
CA TRP A 44 1.09 -14.12 1.53
C TRP A 44 2.00 -12.89 1.63
N GLN A 45 1.55 -11.78 1.04
CA GLN A 45 2.20 -10.48 1.14
C GLN A 45 1.15 -9.38 1.23
N SER A 46 1.39 -8.41 2.11
CA SER A 46 0.67 -7.13 2.16
C SER A 46 1.67 -5.99 2.34
N PHE A 47 1.51 -4.92 1.58
CA PHE A 47 2.42 -3.77 1.59
C PHE A 47 1.82 -2.53 0.92
N ALA A 48 2.44 -1.38 1.18
CA ALA A 48 2.16 -0.13 0.48
C ALA A 48 3.09 0.07 -0.73
N VAL A 49 2.61 0.76 -1.76
CA VAL A 49 3.37 1.21 -2.93
C VAL A 49 3.11 2.70 -3.16
N LEU A 50 4.16 3.45 -3.49
CA LEU A 50 4.07 4.87 -3.83
C LEU A 50 4.27 5.10 -5.33
N LEU A 51 3.29 5.72 -5.99
CA LEU A 51 3.34 6.01 -7.41
C LEU A 51 4.01 7.37 -7.70
N PRO A 52 4.60 7.59 -8.89
CA PRO A 52 5.16 8.88 -9.30
C PRO A 52 4.09 9.80 -9.90
N VAL A 53 2.88 9.77 -9.33
CA VAL A 53 1.76 10.62 -9.73
C VAL A 53 1.24 11.38 -8.52
N ARG A 54 0.49 12.44 -8.78
CA ARG A 54 -0.14 13.26 -7.75
C ARG A 54 -1.65 13.28 -7.96
N SER A 55 -2.38 13.45 -6.87
CA SER A 55 -3.84 13.50 -6.89
C SER A 55 -4.33 14.72 -6.14
N VAL A 56 -5.44 15.29 -6.59
CA VAL A 56 -6.12 16.37 -5.87
C VAL A 56 -6.89 15.77 -4.70
N GLY A 57 -6.75 16.39 -3.53
CA GLY A 57 -7.50 16.08 -2.32
C GLY A 57 -7.97 17.35 -1.63
N VAL A 58 -8.72 17.18 -0.55
CA VAL A 58 -9.11 18.27 0.35
C VAL A 58 -8.70 17.86 1.75
N MET A 59 -7.90 18.68 2.41
CA MET A 59 -7.46 18.48 3.79
C MET A 59 -7.71 19.77 4.57
N GLY A 60 -8.57 19.69 5.59
CA GLY A 60 -9.19 20.89 6.16
C GLY A 60 -9.99 21.63 5.09
N ASP A 61 -9.80 22.94 4.99
CA ASP A 61 -10.48 23.80 4.00
C ASP A 61 -9.63 24.09 2.75
N GLN A 62 -8.49 23.41 2.58
CA GLN A 62 -7.57 23.65 1.47
C GLN A 62 -7.50 22.46 0.51
N ARG A 63 -7.33 22.79 -0.78
CA ARG A 63 -7.02 21.79 -1.80
C ARG A 63 -5.56 21.39 -1.66
N THR A 64 -5.31 20.09 -1.70
CA THR A 64 -3.96 19.53 -1.66
C THR A 64 -3.64 18.81 -2.97
N TYR A 65 -2.36 18.83 -3.34
CA TYR A 65 -1.83 18.03 -4.44
C TYR A 65 -0.74 17.12 -3.88
N ALA A 66 -1.14 15.91 -3.49
CA ALA A 66 -0.29 14.97 -2.75
C ALA A 66 -0.27 13.59 -3.43
N ASN A 67 0.47 12.64 -2.86
CA ASN A 67 0.64 11.33 -3.48
C ASN A 67 -0.57 10.42 -3.19
N PRO A 68 -1.03 9.63 -4.18
CA PRO A 68 -1.80 8.43 -3.90
C PRO A 68 -0.86 7.30 -3.44
N MET A 69 -1.36 6.48 -2.51
CA MET A 69 -0.73 5.21 -2.10
C MET A 69 -1.56 4.04 -2.61
N VAL A 70 -0.90 2.98 -3.07
CA VAL A 70 -1.55 1.72 -3.44
C VAL A 70 -1.31 0.68 -2.36
N LEU A 71 -2.38 0.15 -1.79
CA LEU A 71 -2.35 -1.06 -0.98
C LEU A 71 -2.29 -2.26 -1.92
N ARG A 72 -1.31 -3.13 -1.71
CA ARG A 72 -1.22 -4.44 -2.35
C ARG A 72 -1.34 -5.51 -1.28
N ALA A 73 -2.28 -6.43 -1.44
CA ALA A 73 -2.37 -7.62 -0.62
C ALA A 73 -2.75 -8.82 -1.49
N VAL A 74 -2.02 -9.92 -1.35
CA VAL A 74 -2.21 -11.12 -2.17
C VAL A 74 -2.18 -12.40 -1.35
N THR A 75 -2.93 -13.39 -1.79
CA THR A 75 -2.88 -14.78 -1.33
C THR A 75 -2.24 -15.63 -2.41
N SER A 76 -1.39 -16.57 -2.03
CA SER A 76 -0.67 -17.45 -2.96
C SER A 76 -0.23 -18.71 -2.23
N GLU A 77 -0.18 -19.84 -2.95
CA GLU A 77 0.35 -21.11 -2.43
C GLU A 77 1.82 -21.32 -2.81
N ASP A 78 2.25 -20.82 -3.98
CA ASP A 78 3.55 -21.14 -4.59
C ASP A 78 4.30 -19.93 -5.21
N ALA A 79 3.76 -18.72 -5.05
CA ALA A 79 4.21 -17.47 -5.68
C ALA A 79 4.24 -17.47 -7.22
N MET A 80 3.87 -18.55 -7.91
CA MET A 80 3.74 -18.60 -9.38
C MET A 80 2.41 -17.96 -9.81
N THR A 81 1.34 -18.23 -9.07
CA THR A 81 0.05 -17.54 -9.18
C THR A 81 -0.28 -16.82 -7.87
N ALA A 82 -1.01 -15.72 -7.94
CA ALA A 82 -1.49 -15.02 -6.75
C ALA A 82 -2.79 -14.30 -7.04
N ASP A 83 -3.76 -14.43 -6.15
CA ASP A 83 -4.98 -13.64 -6.18
C ASP A 83 -4.85 -12.44 -5.25
N TRP A 84 -5.46 -11.32 -5.64
CA TRP A 84 -5.61 -10.19 -4.73
C TRP A 84 -6.50 -10.61 -3.54
N ALA A 85 -6.12 -10.20 -2.34
CA ALA A 85 -6.80 -10.62 -1.12
C ALA A 85 -8.18 -9.92 -1.00
N LYS A 86 -9.24 -10.66 -0.71
CA LYS A 86 -10.56 -10.07 -0.45
C LYS A 86 -10.65 -9.56 0.99
N LEU A 87 -9.94 -8.46 1.26
CA LEU A 87 -9.90 -7.85 2.59
C LEU A 87 -11.30 -7.33 3.00
N PRO A 88 -11.69 -7.45 4.28
CA PRO A 88 -12.92 -6.83 4.78
C PRO A 88 -12.93 -5.33 4.49
N TYR A 89 -14.08 -4.80 4.09
CA TYR A 89 -14.19 -3.39 3.73
C TYR A 89 -13.92 -2.46 4.91
N GLU A 90 -14.27 -2.88 6.13
CA GLU A 90 -13.97 -2.17 7.37
C GLU A 90 -12.45 -2.07 7.58
N LEU A 91 -11.70 -3.12 7.25
CA LEU A 91 -10.23 -3.09 7.32
C LEU A 91 -9.64 -2.13 6.28
N LEU A 92 -10.15 -2.16 5.04
CA LEU A 92 -9.73 -1.22 4.00
C LEU A 92 -10.00 0.23 4.41
N GLU A 93 -11.16 0.49 5.02
CA GLU A 93 -11.52 1.80 5.55
C GLU A 93 -10.56 2.24 6.66
N GLN A 94 -10.24 1.36 7.62
CA GLN A 94 -9.28 1.67 8.69
C GLN A 94 -7.89 2.00 8.14
N ILE A 95 -7.36 1.18 7.21
CA ILE A 95 -6.07 1.44 6.58
C ILE A 95 -6.11 2.79 5.86
N SER A 96 -7.13 3.03 5.04
CA SER A 96 -7.29 4.28 4.29
C SER A 96 -7.32 5.50 5.21
N ARG A 97 -8.15 5.45 6.26
CA ARG A 97 -8.29 6.51 7.25
C ARG A 97 -6.98 6.78 7.98
N ARG A 98 -6.28 5.75 8.44
CA ARG A 98 -5.01 5.92 9.15
C ARG A 98 -3.95 6.50 8.24
N VAL A 99 -3.77 5.96 7.04
CA VAL A 99 -2.78 6.45 6.07
C VAL A 99 -3.01 7.93 5.75
N ILE A 100 -4.25 8.33 5.43
CA ILE A 100 -4.55 9.72 5.03
C ILE A 100 -4.32 10.70 6.19
N ASN A 101 -4.57 10.29 7.44
CA ASN A 101 -4.45 11.17 8.60
C ASN A 101 -3.06 11.17 9.25
N GLU A 102 -2.33 10.06 9.17
CA GLU A 102 -1.06 9.87 9.87
C GLU A 102 0.16 10.06 8.96
N VAL A 103 0.03 9.81 7.65
CA VAL A 103 1.16 9.87 6.70
C VAL A 103 1.16 11.19 5.94
N ALA A 104 2.09 12.07 6.30
CA ALA A 104 2.23 13.37 5.64
C ALA A 104 2.53 13.20 4.14
N GLY A 105 1.76 13.89 3.29
CA GLY A 105 1.97 13.87 1.84
C GLY A 105 1.27 12.73 1.09
N VAL A 106 0.41 11.96 1.76
CA VAL A 106 -0.55 11.02 1.13
C VAL A 106 -1.97 11.55 1.29
N ASN A 107 -2.74 11.63 0.21
CA ASN A 107 -4.12 12.13 0.25
C ASN A 107 -5.16 11.21 -0.39
N ARG A 108 -4.73 10.02 -0.82
CA ARG A 108 -5.58 9.05 -1.49
C ARG A 108 -5.00 7.66 -1.29
N VAL A 109 -5.87 6.68 -1.07
CA VAL A 109 -5.50 5.27 -1.01
C VAL A 109 -6.27 4.52 -2.09
N LEU A 110 -5.58 3.62 -2.78
CA LEU A 110 -6.09 2.72 -3.80
C LEU A 110 -5.85 1.29 -3.35
N TYR A 111 -6.63 0.34 -3.85
CA TYR A 111 -6.40 -1.09 -3.62
C TYR A 111 -6.18 -1.82 -4.95
N ASP A 112 -5.07 -2.54 -5.06
CA ASP A 112 -4.73 -3.28 -6.28
C ASP A 112 -5.45 -4.63 -6.32
N ILE A 113 -6.49 -4.68 -7.15
CA ILE A 113 -7.37 -5.83 -7.37
C ILE A 113 -6.96 -6.69 -8.59
N SER A 114 -5.70 -6.59 -9.04
CA SER A 114 -5.18 -7.35 -10.18
C SER A 114 -4.55 -8.67 -9.71
N SER A 115 -4.97 -9.82 -10.26
CA SER A 115 -4.32 -11.12 -10.00
C SER A 115 -3.04 -11.30 -10.82
N LYS A 116 -2.13 -12.15 -10.32
CA LYS A 116 -0.97 -12.69 -11.03
C LYS A 116 -1.31 -14.09 -11.56
N PRO A 117 -1.28 -14.34 -12.88
CA PRO A 117 -1.20 -13.37 -14.00
C PRO A 117 -2.53 -12.60 -14.22
N PRO A 118 -2.54 -11.48 -14.99
CA PRO A 118 -1.46 -10.94 -15.82
C PRO A 118 -0.48 -10.00 -15.10
N SER A 119 -0.78 -9.58 -13.86
CA SER A 119 0.09 -8.67 -13.12
C SER A 119 1.25 -9.42 -12.44
N THR A 120 2.13 -8.69 -11.78
CA THR A 120 3.07 -9.19 -10.78
C THR A 120 2.55 -8.95 -9.36
N ILE A 121 3.27 -9.46 -8.36
CA ILE A 121 2.99 -9.12 -6.95
C ILE A 121 3.50 -7.71 -6.65
N GLU A 122 4.78 -7.45 -6.93
CA GLU A 122 5.43 -6.13 -6.83
C GLU A 122 5.08 -5.23 -8.03
N TRP A 123 5.46 -3.96 -7.95
CA TRP A 123 5.16 -2.89 -8.93
C TRP A 123 6.42 -2.37 -9.64
#